data_AF-A0A8C0ADD0-F1
#
_entry.id   AF-A0A8C0ADD0-F1
#
_cell.length_a   1.000
_cell.length_b   1.000
_cell.length_c   1.000
_cell.angle_alpha   90.00
_cell.angle_beta   90.00
_cell.angle_gamma   90.00
#
_symmetry.space_group_name_H-M   'P 1'
#
loop_
_entity.id
_entity.type
_entity.pdbx_description
1 polymer ?
#
loop_
_entity_poly.entity_id
_entity_poly.type
_entity_poly.pdbx_seq_one_letter_code
_entity_poly.pdbx_strand_id
1 'polypeptide(L)'
;MMPSRTNLATGIPSSKVKYSRLSSMDDGYTDLQFKKSPPKIPYKAIVLPTVLFLTGAFLIIIGSPLLAGYISKVGADWAVPVLIVGILVFLPGFYHLRIAYYTSKGYRGYSYDDIPDFDD
;
A
#
# COMPACT_ATOMS: atom_id res chain seq x y z
N MET A 1 -0.33 0.60 -76.15
CA MET A 1 0.21 1.97 -76.24
C MET A 1 -0.28 2.73 -75.01
N MET A 2 0.66 3.25 -74.20
CA MET A 2 0.53 4.27 -73.11
C MET A 2 -0.22 3.89 -71.80
N PRO A 3 0.03 4.54 -70.63
CA PRO A 3 1.20 5.31 -70.13
C PRO A 3 1.71 4.89 -68.72
N SER A 4 2.90 5.37 -68.36
CA SER A 4 3.47 5.43 -67.00
C SER A 4 2.65 6.31 -66.04
N ARG A 5 2.63 5.97 -64.74
CA ARG A 5 2.30 6.89 -63.66
C ARG A 5 3.41 6.95 -62.62
N THR A 6 4.06 8.11 -62.59
CA THR A 6 5.00 8.60 -61.59
C THR A 6 4.28 8.80 -60.25
N ASN A 7 4.80 8.20 -59.18
CA ASN A 7 4.35 8.47 -57.82
C ASN A 7 5.25 9.55 -57.20
N LEU A 8 4.70 10.76 -57.09
CA LEU A 8 5.22 11.84 -56.26
C LEU A 8 4.49 11.78 -54.91
N ALA A 9 5.14 11.21 -53.89
CA ALA A 9 4.70 11.33 -52.51
C ALA A 9 5.56 12.39 -51.81
N THR A 10 4.96 13.57 -51.74
CA THR A 10 5.18 14.69 -50.81
C THR A 10 6.03 14.38 -49.57
N GLY A 11 7.13 15.13 -49.43
CA GLY A 11 8.07 15.04 -48.33
C GLY A 11 7.45 15.40 -46.98
N ILE A 12 7.57 14.47 -46.03
CA ILE A 12 7.39 14.73 -44.60
C ILE A 12 8.59 15.57 -44.13
N PRO A 13 8.40 16.70 -43.42
CA PRO A 13 9.51 17.44 -42.84
C PRO A 13 10.15 16.60 -41.74
N SER A 14 11.19 15.86 -42.10
CA SER A 14 12.06 15.15 -41.16
C SER A 14 12.81 16.20 -40.36
N SER A 15 12.33 16.50 -39.15
CA SER A 15 13.08 17.31 -38.19
C SER A 15 14.42 16.63 -37.97
N LYS A 16 15.48 17.22 -38.54
CA LYS A 16 16.85 16.71 -38.52
C LYS A 16 17.49 16.91 -37.15
N VAL A 17 16.85 16.38 -36.11
CA VAL A 17 17.49 16.26 -34.80
C VAL A 17 18.46 15.09 -34.93
N LYS A 18 19.76 15.41 -35.02
CA LYS A 18 20.82 14.42 -34.99
C LYS A 18 20.87 13.82 -33.58
N TYR A 19 20.17 12.71 -33.39
CA TYR A 19 20.41 11.87 -32.21
C TYR A 19 21.70 11.11 -32.44
N SER A 20 22.77 11.52 -31.76
CA SER A 20 23.95 10.71 -31.60
C SER A 20 23.66 9.63 -30.56
N ARG A 21 23.82 8.35 -30.93
CA ARG A 21 23.79 7.25 -29.97
C ARG A 21 24.92 7.51 -28.96
N LEU A 22 24.57 7.65 -27.68
CA LEU A 22 25.56 7.75 -26.61
C LEU A 22 26.51 6.56 -26.73
N SER A 23 27.82 6.83 -26.64
CA SER A 23 28.84 5.79 -26.63
C SER A 23 28.47 4.74 -25.58
N SER A 24 28.58 3.45 -25.92
CA SER A 24 28.49 2.35 -24.96
C SER A 24 29.72 2.33 -24.04
N MET A 25 30.08 3.49 -23.49
CA MET A 25 30.94 3.53 -22.33
C MET A 25 30.12 2.93 -21.21
N ASP A 26 30.67 1.87 -20.64
CA ASP A 26 30.36 1.37 -19.32
C ASP A 26 30.27 2.58 -18.39
N ASP A 27 29.05 3.09 -18.22
CA ASP A 27 28.74 4.32 -17.49
C ASP A 27 28.79 4.09 -15.98
N GLY A 28 29.36 2.95 -15.56
CA GLY A 28 29.38 2.46 -14.18
C GLY A 28 27.98 2.10 -13.66
N TYR A 29 26.93 2.32 -14.46
CA TYR A 29 25.56 2.06 -14.08
C TYR A 29 25.24 0.60 -14.36
N THR A 30 25.38 -0.21 -13.31
CA THR A 30 24.92 -1.59 -13.34
C THR A 30 23.39 -1.63 -13.19
N ASP A 31 22.69 -2.46 -13.96
CA ASP A 31 21.22 -2.68 -13.83
C ASP A 31 20.79 -3.07 -12.39
N LEU A 32 21.74 -3.54 -11.58
CA LEU A 32 21.60 -3.82 -10.15
C LEU A 32 21.31 -2.56 -9.30
N GLN A 33 21.71 -1.36 -9.73
CA GLN A 33 21.38 -0.09 -9.07
C GLN A 33 19.86 0.17 -9.05
N PHE A 34 19.17 -0.22 -10.12
CA PHE A 34 17.74 -0.01 -10.26
C PHE A 34 16.92 -1.13 -9.63
N LYS A 35 17.57 -2.19 -9.14
CA LYS A 35 16.91 -3.21 -8.34
C LYS A 35 16.71 -2.67 -6.94
N LYS A 36 15.46 -2.30 -6.61
CA LYS A 36 15.04 -2.15 -5.22
C LYS A 36 15.49 -3.39 -4.46
N SER A 37 16.19 -3.17 -3.34
CA SER A 37 16.55 -4.23 -2.41
C SER A 37 15.30 -5.05 -2.06
N PRO A 38 15.42 -6.37 -1.86
CA PRO A 38 14.27 -7.20 -1.51
C PRO A 38 13.57 -6.58 -0.30
N PRO A 39 12.24 -6.38 -0.35
CA PRO A 39 11.51 -5.70 0.71
C PRO A 39 11.69 -6.48 2.00
N LYS A 40 12.43 -5.90 2.95
CA LYS A 40 12.58 -6.44 4.30
C LYS A 40 11.24 -6.25 4.98
N ILE A 41 10.58 -7.34 5.35
CA ILE A 41 9.31 -7.28 6.07
C ILE A 41 9.58 -6.65 7.44
N PRO A 42 9.02 -5.47 7.76
CA PRO A 42 9.24 -4.81 9.04
C PRO A 42 8.35 -5.47 10.10
N TYR A 43 8.76 -6.66 10.57
CA TYR A 43 7.95 -7.46 11.50
C TYR A 43 7.56 -6.68 12.76
N LYS A 44 8.47 -5.87 13.30
CA LYS A 44 8.23 -5.08 14.52
C LYS A 44 7.17 -4.01 14.32
N ALA A 45 7.15 -3.37 13.15
CA ALA A 45 6.14 -2.39 12.76
C ALA A 45 4.73 -3.00 12.64
N ILE A 46 4.63 -4.31 12.40
CA ILE A 46 3.34 -5.03 12.29
C ILE A 46 2.81 -5.46 13.68
N VAL A 47 3.69 -5.66 14.67
CA VAL A 47 3.30 -6.11 16.01
C VAL A 47 2.37 -5.09 16.67
N LEU A 48 2.71 -3.80 16.62
CA LEU A 48 1.93 -2.76 17.28
C LEU A 48 0.48 -2.65 16.74
N PRO A 49 0.24 -2.53 15.43
CA PRO A 49 -1.11 -2.58 14.84
C PRO A 49 -1.88 -3.84 15.21
N THR A 50 -1.19 -4.98 15.28
CA THR A 50 -1.81 -6.26 15.64
C THR A 50 -2.32 -6.25 17.08
N VAL A 51 -1.53 -5.72 18.02
CA VAL A 51 -1.94 -5.58 19.43
C VAL A 51 -3.12 -4.61 19.56
N LEU A 52 -3.08 -3.46 18.86
CA LEU A 52 -4.18 -2.51 18.83
C LEU A 52 -5.47 -3.13 18.27
N PHE A 53 -5.37 -3.87 17.16
CA PHE A 53 -6.49 -4.56 16.54
C PHE A 53 -7.10 -5.61 17.48
N LEU A 54 -6.28 -6.46 18.11
CA LEU A 54 -6.76 -7.47 19.07
C LEU A 54 -7.45 -6.81 20.27
N THR A 55 -6.85 -5.77 20.83
CA THR A 55 -7.38 -5.06 22.00
C THR A 55 -8.70 -4.37 21.66
N GLY A 56 -8.79 -3.67 20.54
CA GLY A 56 -10.01 -3.02 20.07
C GLY A 56 -11.12 -4.03 19.75
N ALA A 57 -10.78 -5.13 19.07
CA ALA A 57 -11.74 -6.20 18.78
C ALA A 57 -12.29 -6.83 20.08
N PHE A 58 -11.43 -7.09 21.06
CA PHE A 58 -11.83 -7.61 22.36
C PHE A 58 -12.80 -6.65 23.10
N LEU A 59 -12.49 -5.35 23.12
CA LEU A 59 -13.36 -4.32 23.69
C LEU A 59 -14.73 -4.25 23.00
N ILE A 60 -14.78 -4.39 21.67
CA ILE A 60 -16.05 -4.40 20.92
C ILE A 60 -16.84 -5.68 21.19
N ILE A 61 -16.17 -6.84 21.20
CA ILE A 61 -16.80 -8.15 21.48
C ILE A 61 -17.39 -8.19 22.88
N ILE A 62 -16.76 -7.55 23.86
CA ILE A 62 -17.31 -7.44 25.22
C ILE A 62 -18.37 -6.34 25.29
N GLY A 63 -18.13 -5.18 24.69
CA GLY A 63 -19.05 -4.05 24.70
C GLY A 63 -20.40 -4.36 24.04
N SER A 64 -20.41 -5.21 23.00
CA SER A 64 -21.63 -5.55 22.24
C SER A 64 -22.67 -6.32 23.08
N PRO A 65 -22.34 -7.44 23.76
CA PRO A 65 -23.23 -8.10 24.73
C PRO A 65 -23.62 -7.22 25.92
N LEU A 66 -22.72 -6.32 26.36
CA LEU A 66 -23.01 -5.36 27.42
C LEU A 66 -24.12 -4.39 26.99
N LEU A 67 -24.08 -3.91 25.74
CA LEU A 67 -25.11 -3.04 25.18
C LEU A 67 -26.41 -3.79 24.91
N ALA A 68 -26.32 -5.05 24.47
CA ALA A 68 -27.46 -5.93 24.20
C ALA A 68 -28.18 -6.41 25.48
N GLY A 69 -27.66 -6.10 26.68
CA GLY A 69 -28.26 -6.45 27.96
C GLY A 69 -28.15 -7.93 28.34
N TYR A 70 -27.27 -8.70 27.69
CA TYR A 70 -27.09 -10.13 27.95
C TYR A 70 -26.35 -10.41 29.27
N ILE A 71 -25.44 -9.52 29.70
CA ILE A 71 -24.44 -9.83 30.74
C ILE A 71 -24.55 -9.00 32.03
N SER A 72 -25.31 -7.90 32.09
CA SER A 72 -25.35 -7.14 33.34
C SER A 72 -26.55 -6.23 33.55
N LYS A 73 -26.90 -6.09 34.84
CA LYS A 73 -27.73 -5.04 35.43
C LYS A 73 -26.96 -3.71 35.61
N VAL A 74 -25.67 -3.69 35.25
CA VAL A 74 -24.88 -2.48 34.96
C VAL A 74 -25.44 -1.92 33.65
N GLY A 75 -26.14 -0.81 33.74
CA GLY A 75 -26.90 -0.24 32.63
C GLY A 75 -26.06 0.10 31.39
N ALA A 76 -26.77 0.34 30.29
CA ALA A 76 -26.22 0.75 29.00
C ALA A 76 -25.20 1.90 29.09
N ASP A 77 -25.30 2.71 30.15
CA ASP A 77 -24.41 3.82 30.51
C ASP A 77 -22.92 3.46 30.48
N TRP A 78 -22.54 2.22 30.82
CA TRP A 78 -21.14 1.76 30.82
C TRP A 78 -20.76 1.03 29.52
N ALA A 79 -21.74 0.47 28.81
CA ALA A 79 -21.51 -0.26 27.57
C ALA A 79 -21.13 0.68 26.43
N VAL A 80 -21.81 1.83 26.35
CA VAL A 80 -21.59 2.85 25.30
C VAL A 80 -20.14 3.36 25.28
N PRO A 81 -19.55 3.86 26.39
CA PRO A 81 -18.18 4.36 26.37
C PRO A 81 -17.15 3.26 26.06
N VAL A 82 -17.34 2.05 26.58
CA VAL A 82 -16.46 0.90 26.27
C VAL A 82 -16.48 0.58 24.78
N LEU A 83 -17.66 0.62 24.16
CA LEU A 83 -17.84 0.33 22.74
C LEU A 83 -17.23 1.45 21.86
N ILE A 84 -17.41 2.72 22.26
CA ILE A 84 -16.77 3.87 21.58
C ILE A 84 -15.24 3.75 21.62
N VAL A 85 -14.67 3.46 22.80
CA VAL A 85 -13.22 3.29 22.95
C VAL A 85 -12.73 2.09 22.14
N GLY A 86 -13.47 0.98 22.15
CA GLY A 86 -13.15 -0.20 21.34
C GLY A 86 -13.09 0.12 19.86
N ILE A 87 -14.07 0.85 19.32
CA ILE A 87 -14.08 1.31 17.91
C ILE A 87 -12.89 2.23 17.63
N LEU A 88 -12.64 3.22 18.50
CA LEU A 88 -11.57 4.20 18.30
C LEU A 88 -10.17 3.55 18.26
N VAL A 89 -9.94 2.53 19.09
CA VAL A 89 -8.69 1.76 19.12
C VAL A 89 -8.62 0.76 17.96
N PHE A 90 -9.76 0.20 17.54
CA PHE A 90 -9.84 -0.77 16.45
C PHE A 90 -9.51 -0.16 15.08
N LEU A 91 -10.00 1.05 14.79
CA LEU A 91 -9.79 1.73 13.50
C LEU A 91 -8.31 1.82 13.07
N PRO A 92 -7.40 2.41 13.88
CA PRO A 92 -5.99 2.50 13.51
C PRO A 92 -5.31 1.12 13.44
N GLY A 93 -5.67 0.19 14.33
CA GLY A 93 -5.15 -1.18 14.30
C GLY A 93 -5.53 -1.93 13.01
N PHE A 94 -6.81 -1.86 12.63
CA PHE A 94 -7.32 -2.50 11.42
C PHE A 94 -6.74 -1.88 10.15
N TYR A 95 -6.60 -0.55 10.08
CA TYR A 95 -6.08 0.15 8.92
C TYR A 95 -4.65 -0.31 8.55
N HIS A 96 -3.74 -0.29 9.52
CA HIS A 96 -2.35 -0.70 9.29
C HIS A 96 -2.21 -2.21 9.10
N LEU A 97 -2.98 -3.02 9.84
CA LEU A 97 -2.99 -4.47 9.66
C LEU A 97 -3.49 -4.88 8.26
N ARG A 98 -4.48 -4.16 7.73
CA ARG A 98 -5.01 -4.36 6.39
C ARG A 98 -3.94 -4.10 5.33
N ILE A 99 -3.22 -2.98 5.42
CA ILE A 99 -2.10 -2.67 4.51
C ILE A 99 -1.03 -3.76 4.58
N ALA A 100 -0.60 -4.14 5.79
CA ALA A 100 0.38 -5.21 6.00
C ALA A 100 -0.05 -6.55 5.37
N TYR A 101 -1.33 -6.91 5.52
CA TYR A 101 -1.89 -8.11 4.93
C TYR A 101 -1.89 -8.06 3.40
N TYR A 102 -2.35 -6.95 2.79
CA TYR A 102 -2.35 -6.81 1.33
C TYR A 102 -0.94 -6.78 0.74
N THR A 103 0.04 -6.19 1.43
CA THR A 103 1.45 -6.24 1.03
C THR A 103 2.00 -7.67 1.11
N SER A 104 1.70 -8.41 2.19
CA SER A 104 2.16 -9.80 2.37
C SER A 104 1.65 -10.74 1.27
N LYS A 105 0.45 -10.47 0.75
CA LYS A 105 -0.18 -11.23 -0.33
C LYS A 105 0.23 -10.75 -1.74
N GLY A 106 1.09 -9.74 -1.84
CA GLY A 106 1.67 -9.28 -3.11
C GLY A 106 0.74 -8.45 -4.00
N TYR A 107 -0.28 -7.80 -3.43
CA TYR A 107 -1.15 -6.92 -4.22
C TYR A 107 -0.39 -5.67 -4.69
N ARG A 108 -0.49 -5.35 -5.98
CA ARG A 108 0.09 -4.12 -6.55
C ARG A 108 -0.55 -2.90 -5.89
N GLY A 109 0.30 -1.98 -5.42
CA GLY A 109 -0.11 -0.72 -4.80
C GLY A 109 -0.04 -0.66 -3.27
N TYR A 110 0.41 -1.74 -2.62
CA TYR A 110 0.70 -1.74 -1.18
C TYR A 110 2.19 -1.92 -0.96
N SER A 111 2.81 -1.04 -0.17
CA SER A 111 4.20 -1.19 0.25
C SER A 111 4.29 -1.35 1.76
N TYR A 112 5.38 -1.97 2.23
CA TYR A 112 5.71 -1.94 3.66
C TYR A 112 6.18 -0.54 4.10
N ASP A 113 6.55 0.32 3.15
CA ASP A 113 6.92 1.73 3.40
C ASP A 113 5.75 2.55 3.97
N ASP A 114 4.51 2.10 3.80
CA ASP A 114 3.30 2.77 4.31
C ASP A 114 3.01 2.44 5.79
N ILE A 115 3.80 1.54 6.40
CA ILE A 115 3.68 1.18 7.81
C ILE A 115 4.71 2.03 8.58
N PRO A 116 4.30 2.74 9.65
CA PRO A 116 5.24 3.46 10.50
C PRO A 116 6.28 2.49 11.05
N ASP A 117 7.56 2.74 10.78
CA ASP A 117 8.65 2.03 11.43
C ASP A 117 8.86 2.61 12.84
N PHE A 118 9.07 1.73 13.81
CA PHE A 118 9.29 2.09 15.22
C PHE A 118 10.67 1.64 15.72
N ASP A 119 11.57 1.26 14.80
CA ASP A 119 12.96 0.95 15.08
C ASP A 119 13.84 2.21 15.00
N ASP A 120 13.92 2.96 16.11
CA ASP A 120 15.04 3.87 16.43
C ASP A 120 15.78 3.35 17.68
#